data_AF-A0AB37RKA6-F1
#
_entry.id   AF-A0AB37RKA6-F1
#
_cell.length_a   1.000
_cell.length_b   1.000
_cell.length_c   1.000
_cell.angle_alpha   90.00
_cell.angle_beta   90.00
_cell.angle_gamma   90.00
#
_symmetry.space_group_name_H-M   'P 1'
#
loop_
_entity.id
_entity.type
_entity.pdbx_description
1 polymer ?
#
loop_
_entity_poly.entity_id
_entity_poly.type
_entity_poly.pdbx_seq_one_letter_code
_entity_poly.pdbx_strand_id
1 'polypeptide(L)'
;MTESLLQFIQNHFQTRFRFRNGFESRLTVQILTRLISEHSESLLLTRPEIERLAGCSLDAPELRREYFPKSEMTLLETALDELTTLSVMMVQDQGRTRYPLFRSIQLDQVCQRIVFNLNLDVLPQLTSWAQELQQEQERY
;
A
#
# COMPACT_ATOMS: atom_id res chain seq x y z
N MET A 1 2.85 -10.93 9.72
CA MET A 1 1.66 -10.15 9.31
C MET A 1 0.47 -10.84 9.94
N THR A 2 -0.35 -10.11 10.69
CA THR A 2 -1.58 -10.67 11.26
C THR A 2 -2.63 -10.81 10.17
N GLU A 3 -3.30 -11.96 10.11
CA GLU A 3 -4.34 -12.28 9.13
C GLU A 3 -5.50 -11.26 9.16
N SER A 4 -5.79 -10.71 10.35
CA SER A 4 -6.79 -9.65 10.57
C SER A 4 -6.51 -8.38 9.77
N LEU A 5 -5.25 -7.93 9.72
CA LEU A 5 -4.87 -6.71 9.01
C LEU A 5 -5.02 -6.86 7.50
N LEU A 6 -4.66 -8.02 6.95
CA LEU A 6 -4.86 -8.32 5.54
C LEU A 6 -6.35 -8.34 5.19
N GLN A 7 -7.17 -8.98 6.04
CA GLN A 7 -8.61 -9.04 5.84
C GLN A 7 -9.26 -7.64 5.91
N PHE A 8 -8.83 -6.82 6.87
CA PHE A 8 -9.26 -5.42 6.99
C PHE A 8 -9.00 -4.65 5.69
N ILE A 9 -7.78 -4.75 5.16
CA ILE A 9 -7.35 -4.08 3.93
C ILE A 9 -8.13 -4.59 2.72
N GLN A 10 -8.34 -5.90 2.58
CA GLN A 10 -9.12 -6.48 1.48
C GLN A 10 -10.59 -6.04 1.49
N ASN A 11 -11.20 -5.98 2.68
CA ASN A 11 -12.60 -5.56 2.84
C ASN A 11 -12.80 -4.09 2.45
N HIS A 12 -11.91 -3.21 2.88
CA HIS A 12 -12.04 -1.77 2.68
C HIS A 12 -11.75 -1.32 1.25
N PHE A 13 -10.66 -1.83 0.66
CA PHE A 13 -10.30 -1.51 -0.72
C PHE A 13 -11.09 -2.31 -1.76
N GLN A 14 -11.95 -3.24 -1.32
CA GLN A 14 -12.78 -4.10 -2.17
C GLN A 14 -11.98 -4.78 -3.29
N THR A 15 -10.72 -5.09 -2.99
CA THR A 15 -9.76 -5.63 -3.95
C THR A 15 -9.28 -6.99 -3.49
N ARG A 16 -9.11 -7.89 -4.46
CA ARG A 16 -8.48 -9.19 -4.23
C ARG A 16 -7.03 -9.07 -4.68
N PHE A 17 -6.18 -8.60 -3.77
CA PHE A 17 -4.75 -8.52 -4.01
C PHE A 17 -4.20 -9.88 -4.46
N ARG A 18 -3.47 -9.89 -5.57
CA ARG A 18 -2.79 -11.08 -6.09
C ARG A 18 -1.30 -10.96 -5.84
N PHE A 19 -0.92 -11.01 -4.56
CA PHE A 19 0.48 -10.95 -4.18
C PHE A 19 1.23 -12.16 -4.69
N ARG A 20 2.37 -11.92 -5.34
CA ARG A 20 3.23 -12.98 -5.90
C ARG A 20 4.08 -13.63 -4.82
N ASN A 21 4.38 -12.89 -3.75
CA ASN A 21 5.21 -13.35 -2.64
C ASN A 21 4.94 -12.57 -1.35
N GLY A 22 5.71 -12.94 -0.32
CA GLY A 22 5.67 -12.30 1.00
C GLY A 22 6.16 -10.85 0.99
N PHE A 23 7.00 -10.46 0.03
CA PHE A 23 7.50 -9.09 -0.09
C PHE A 23 6.39 -8.13 -0.52
N GLU A 24 5.70 -8.43 -1.64
CA GLU A 24 4.62 -7.59 -2.17
C GLU A 24 3.49 -7.44 -1.15
N SER A 25 3.09 -8.56 -0.53
CA SER A 25 2.03 -8.55 0.47
C SER A 25 2.40 -7.70 1.68
N ARG A 26 3.59 -7.89 2.26
CA ARG A 26 4.06 -7.09 3.41
C ARG A 26 4.15 -5.63 3.06
N LEU A 27 4.81 -5.28 1.96
CA LEU A 27 4.98 -3.90 1.55
C LEU A 27 3.62 -3.22 1.32
N THR A 28 2.73 -3.85 0.54
CA THR A 28 1.40 -3.31 0.23
C THR A 28 0.58 -3.07 1.48
N VAL A 29 0.45 -4.09 2.34
CA VAL A 29 -0.36 -3.99 3.56
C VAL A 29 0.20 -2.90 4.47
N GLN A 30 1.51 -2.86 4.68
CA GLN A 30 2.14 -1.86 5.56
C GLN A 30 2.00 -0.43 5.03
N ILE A 31 2.12 -0.23 3.71
CA ILE A 31 1.87 1.08 3.08
C ILE A 31 0.43 1.52 3.34
N LEU A 32 -0.55 0.65 3.07
CA LEU A 32 -1.96 1.00 3.23
C LEU A 32 -2.33 1.25 4.70
N THR A 33 -1.82 0.45 5.62
CA THR A 33 -1.97 0.68 7.07
C THR A 33 -1.41 2.05 7.45
N ARG A 34 -0.19 2.38 7.02
CA ARG A 34 0.44 3.67 7.32
C ARG A 34 -0.37 4.84 6.75
N LEU A 35 -0.88 4.71 5.52
CA LEU A 35 -1.72 5.73 4.88
C LEU A 35 -3.04 5.97 5.63
N ILE A 36 -3.67 4.88 6.08
CA ILE A 36 -4.90 4.97 6.87
C ILE A 36 -4.60 5.66 8.21
N SER A 37 -3.55 5.24 8.91
CA SER A 37 -3.21 5.76 10.25
C SER A 37 -2.67 7.20 10.26
N GLU A 38 -1.88 7.61 9.26
CA GLU A 38 -1.22 8.92 9.26
C GLU A 38 -2.06 10.03 8.62
N HIS A 39 -3.16 9.71 7.94
CA HIS A 39 -4.04 10.67 7.26
C HIS A 39 -3.31 11.66 6.33
N SER A 40 -2.18 11.24 5.77
CA SER A 40 -1.29 12.13 5.04
C SER A 40 -1.74 12.30 3.59
N GLU A 41 -1.72 13.55 3.09
CA GLU A 41 -1.97 13.86 1.68
C GLU A 41 -0.88 13.27 0.76
N SER A 42 0.30 13.03 1.33
CA SER A 42 1.42 12.38 0.65
C SER A 42 2.22 11.51 1.61
N LEU A 43 2.73 10.38 1.12
CA LEU A 43 3.64 9.51 1.85
C LEU A 43 4.96 9.39 1.09
N LEU A 44 6.06 9.78 1.74
CA LEU A 44 7.42 9.54 1.25
C LEU A 44 7.97 8.30 1.94
N LEU A 45 8.47 7.34 1.16
CA LEU A 45 9.20 6.18 1.66
C LEU A 45 10.59 6.16 1.06
N THR A 46 11.61 6.23 1.91
CA THR A 46 13.01 6.01 1.53
C THR A 46 13.32 4.51 1.44
N ARG A 47 14.39 4.13 0.74
CA ARG A 47 14.84 2.71 0.66
C ARG A 47 14.92 2.03 2.02
N PRO A 48 15.56 2.61 3.06
CA PRO A 48 15.58 1.97 4.38
C PRO A 48 14.19 1.75 4.98
N GLU A 49 13.24 2.66 4.72
CA GLU A 49 11.86 2.48 5.17
C GLU A 49 11.14 1.39 4.39
N ILE A 50 11.34 1.30 3.07
CA ILE A 50 10.79 0.23 2.23
C ILE A 50 11.27 -1.13 2.74
N GLU A 51 12.59 -1.27 2.97
CA GLU A 51 13.19 -2.49 3.49
C GLU A 51 12.64 -2.85 4.88
N ARG A 52 12.48 -1.84 5.75
CA ARG A 52 11.87 -2.02 7.08
C ARG A 52 10.42 -2.49 6.98
N LEU A 53 9.60 -1.90 6.10
CA LEU A 53 8.19 -2.28 5.92
C LEU A 53 8.05 -3.67 5.28
N ALA A 54 8.91 -4.00 4.31
CA ALA A 54 8.96 -5.31 3.68
C ALA A 54 9.52 -6.41 4.59
N GLY A 55 10.33 -6.04 5.58
CA GLY A 55 11.01 -6.93 6.52
C GLY A 55 12.25 -7.61 5.93
N CYS A 56 12.78 -7.12 4.81
CA CYS A 56 14.00 -7.63 4.18
C CYS A 56 14.65 -6.55 3.32
N SER A 57 15.95 -6.73 3.02
CA SER A 57 16.65 -5.84 2.09
C SER A 57 16.18 -6.06 0.65
N LEU A 58 16.14 -5.00 -0.15
CA LEU A 58 15.89 -5.09 -1.59
C LEU A 58 16.99 -5.85 -2.33
N ASP A 59 18.19 -5.95 -1.73
CA ASP A 59 19.32 -6.72 -2.23
C ASP A 59 19.29 -8.21 -1.84
N ALA A 60 18.26 -8.64 -1.09
CA ALA A 60 18.16 -10.00 -0.59
C ALA A 60 18.17 -11.02 -1.75
N PRO A 61 19.04 -12.05 -1.70
CA PRO A 61 19.17 -13.02 -2.80
C PRO A 61 17.88 -13.81 -3.07
N GLU A 62 17.01 -13.95 -2.08
CA GLU A 62 15.69 -14.59 -2.20
C GLU A 62 14.78 -13.79 -3.14
N LEU A 63 14.77 -12.46 -3.02
CA LEU A 63 14.00 -11.58 -3.91
C LEU A 63 14.54 -11.64 -5.34
N ARG A 64 15.86 -11.67 -5.49
CA ARG A 64 16.49 -11.76 -6.83
C ARG A 64 16.09 -13.04 -7.55
N ARG A 65 15.89 -14.16 -6.86
CA ARG A 65 15.46 -15.43 -7.48
C ARG A 65 14.00 -15.39 -7.95
N GLU A 66 13.12 -14.74 -7.21
CA GLU A 66 11.69 -14.65 -7.55
C GLU A 66 11.43 -13.68 -8.71
N TYR A 67 12.26 -12.64 -8.85
CA TYR A 67 12.10 -11.61 -9.88
C TYR A 67 13.12 -11.70 -11.01
N PHE A 68 14.03 -12.66 -11.01
CA PHE A 68 15.04 -12.81 -12.07
C PHE A 68 14.36 -12.90 -13.45
N PRO A 69 14.81 -12.14 -14.47
CA PRO A 69 16.05 -11.35 -14.56
C PRO A 69 15.88 -9.85 -14.25
N LYS A 70 14.79 -9.46 -13.58
CA LYS A 70 14.37 -8.06 -13.47
C LYS A 70 15.17 -7.30 -12.38
N SER A 71 15.46 -6.02 -12.65
CA SER A 71 16.19 -5.14 -11.72
C SER A 71 15.36 -4.81 -10.48
N GLU A 72 16.00 -4.29 -9.43
CA GLU A 72 15.33 -3.79 -8.20
C GLU A 72 14.19 -2.81 -8.52
N MET A 73 14.38 -1.98 -9.54
CA MET A 73 13.36 -1.06 -10.04
C MET A 73 12.12 -1.80 -10.51
N THR A 74 12.29 -2.83 -11.33
CA THR A 74 11.16 -3.61 -11.80
C THR A 74 10.48 -4.40 -10.67
N LEU A 75 11.23 -4.85 -9.66
CA LEU A 75 10.64 -5.48 -8.47
C LEU A 75 9.71 -4.50 -7.74
N LEU A 76 10.19 -3.28 -7.47
CA LEU A 76 9.38 -2.24 -6.85
C LEU A 76 8.19 -1.83 -7.72
N GLU A 77 8.41 -1.55 -9.01
CA GLU A 77 7.31 -1.24 -9.95
C GLU A 77 6.25 -2.34 -9.96
N THR A 78 6.68 -3.60 -9.96
CA THR A 78 5.78 -4.75 -9.94
C THR A 78 4.99 -4.83 -8.63
N ALA A 79 5.64 -4.58 -7.50
CA ALA A 79 5.00 -4.55 -6.19
C ALA A 79 4.02 -3.37 -6.04
N LEU A 80 4.32 -2.25 -6.70
CA LEU A 80 3.49 -1.05 -6.68
C LEU A 80 2.34 -1.09 -7.69
N ASP A 81 2.39 -1.96 -8.69
CA ASP A 81 1.36 -2.06 -9.75
C ASP A 81 -0.04 -2.24 -9.15
N GLU A 82 -0.19 -3.14 -8.18
CA GLU A 82 -1.45 -3.35 -7.45
C GLU A 82 -1.92 -2.08 -6.74
N LEU A 83 -1.00 -1.32 -6.12
CA LEU A 83 -1.30 -0.05 -5.46
C LEU A 83 -1.81 1.02 -6.43
N THR A 84 -1.29 1.07 -7.67
CA THR A 84 -1.71 2.08 -8.65
C THR A 84 -3.17 1.95 -9.05
N THR A 85 -3.73 0.74 -8.98
CA THR A 85 -5.11 0.46 -9.39
C THR A 85 -6.12 0.59 -8.25
N LEU A 86 -5.64 0.85 -7.03
CA LEU A 86 -6.50 0.93 -5.86
C LEU A 86 -7.48 2.08 -5.95
N SER A 87 -8.67 1.82 -5.43
CA SER A 87 -9.75 2.79 -5.40
C SER A 87 -10.58 2.61 -4.16
N VAL A 88 -11.23 3.68 -3.77
CA VAL A 88 -12.16 3.74 -2.67
C VAL A 88 -13.55 4.01 -3.24
N MET A 89 -14.52 3.17 -2.84
CA MET A 89 -15.92 3.38 -3.16
C MET A 89 -16.56 4.22 -2.06
N MET A 90 -17.01 5.42 -2.39
CA MET A 90 -17.74 6.28 -1.45
C MET A 90 -19.22 6.31 -1.81
N VAL A 91 -20.07 6.20 -0.79
CA VAL A 91 -21.52 6.34 -0.92
C VAL A 91 -21.87 7.80 -0.68
N GLN A 92 -22.52 8.42 -1.66
CA GLN A 92 -23.02 9.78 -1.63
C GLN A 92 -24.54 9.78 -1.83
N ASP A 93 -25.20 10.90 -1.57
CA ASP A 93 -26.67 11.02 -1.67
C ASP A 93 -27.23 10.65 -3.06
N GLN A 94 -26.40 10.78 -4.10
CA GLN A 94 -26.79 10.51 -5.50
C GLN A 94 -26.33 9.13 -6.02
N GLY A 95 -25.66 8.31 -5.19
CA GLY A 95 -25.19 6.98 -5.58
C GLY A 95 -23.81 6.63 -5.05
N ARG A 96 -23.10 5.76 -5.78
CA ARG A 96 -21.75 5.31 -5.41
C ARG A 96 -20.74 5.84 -6.42
N THR A 97 -19.70 6.49 -5.93
CA THR A 97 -18.63 7.03 -6.76
C THR A 97 -17.31 6.36 -6.40
N ARG A 98 -16.54 5.96 -7.42
CA ARG A 98 -15.23 5.31 -7.28
C ARG A 98 -14.14 6.36 -7.45
N TYR A 99 -13.30 6.51 -6.43
CA TYR A 99 -12.15 7.42 -6.47
C TYR A 99 -10.86 6.61 -6.48
N PRO A 100 -9.89 6.88 -7.36
CA PRO A 100 -8.57 6.28 -7.25
C PRO A 100 -7.94 6.70 -5.90
N LEU A 101 -7.27 5.78 -5.23
CA LEU A 101 -6.61 6.04 -3.94
C LEU A 101 -5.48 7.06 -4.10
N PHE A 102 -4.68 6.88 -5.15
CA PHE A 102 -3.54 7.74 -5.45
C PHE A 102 -3.86 8.63 -6.65
N ARG A 103 -3.49 9.89 -6.54
CA ARG A 103 -3.37 10.80 -7.68
C ARG A 103 -2.12 10.47 -8.49
N SER A 104 -1.02 10.11 -7.83
CA SER A 104 0.21 9.65 -8.48
C SER A 104 1.09 8.85 -7.53
N ILE A 105 1.90 7.96 -8.09
CA ILE A 105 2.99 7.26 -7.41
C ILE A 105 4.27 7.56 -8.21
N GLN A 106 5.32 8.03 -7.55
CA GLN A 106 6.59 8.38 -8.18
C GLN A 106 7.70 7.57 -7.54
N LEU A 107 8.34 6.71 -8.32
CA LEU A 107 9.56 6.01 -7.95
C LEU A 107 10.75 6.73 -8.58
N ASP A 108 11.79 7.01 -7.80
CA ASP A 108 13.01 7.57 -8.38
C ASP A 108 13.83 6.52 -9.13
N GLN A 109 14.60 6.97 -10.13
CA GLN A 109 15.33 6.07 -11.05
C GLN A 109 16.38 5.18 -10.37
N VAL A 110 16.76 5.50 -9.13
CA VAL A 110 17.76 4.78 -8.33
C VAL A 110 17.13 3.98 -7.18
N CYS A 111 15.80 3.90 -7.11
CA CYS A 111 15.06 3.15 -6.08
C CYS A 111 15.44 3.54 -4.64
N GLN A 112 15.74 4.82 -4.42
CA GLN A 112 16.03 5.39 -3.11
C GLN A 112 14.79 5.99 -2.45
N ARG A 113 13.76 6.36 -3.23
CA ARG A 113 12.53 6.92 -2.70
C ARG A 113 11.30 6.61 -3.57
N ILE A 114 10.17 6.44 -2.88
CA ILE A 114 8.84 6.40 -3.48
C ILE A 114 8.02 7.52 -2.85
N VAL A 115 7.32 8.29 -3.68
CA VAL A 115 6.35 9.30 -3.25
C VAL A 115 4.96 8.86 -3.68
N PHE A 116 4.07 8.68 -2.71
CA PHE A 116 2.65 8.47 -2.95
C PHE A 116 1.93 9.79 -2.73
N ASN A 117 1.19 10.27 -3.74
CA ASN A 117 0.32 11.43 -3.59
C ASN A 117 -1.12 10.93 -3.59
N LEU A 118 -1.84 11.15 -2.49
CA LEU A 118 -3.20 10.66 -2.32
C LEU A 118 -4.18 11.54 -3.10
N ASN A 119 -5.29 10.92 -3.48
CA ASN A 119 -6.44 11.69 -3.89
C ASN A 119 -7.11 12.30 -2.65
N LEU A 120 -7.20 13.62 -2.58
CA LEU A 120 -7.78 14.32 -1.42
C LEU A 120 -9.25 13.93 -1.19
N ASP A 121 -9.96 13.54 -2.25
CA ASP A 121 -11.35 13.07 -2.14
C ASP A 121 -11.48 11.83 -1.25
N VAL A 122 -10.43 11.01 -1.11
CA VAL A 122 -10.49 9.78 -0.30
C VAL A 122 -10.17 9.98 1.18
N LEU A 123 -9.61 11.14 1.57
CA LEU A 123 -9.17 11.40 2.94
C LEU A 123 -10.27 11.25 4.00
N PRO A 124 -11.53 11.71 3.77
CA PRO A 124 -12.61 11.49 4.74
C PRO A 124 -12.84 9.99 5.02
N GLN A 125 -12.77 9.16 3.97
CA GLN A 125 -12.96 7.72 4.12
C GLN A 125 -11.79 7.05 4.86
N LEU A 126 -10.55 7.44 4.55
CA LEU A 126 -9.37 6.96 5.29
C LEU A 126 -9.42 7.39 6.77
N THR A 127 -9.97 8.57 7.06
CA THR A 127 -10.18 9.07 8.42
C THR A 127 -11.13 8.18 9.22
N SER A 128 -12.25 7.78 8.61
CA SER A 128 -13.17 6.80 9.20
C SER A 128 -12.46 5.46 9.47
N TRP A 129 -11.72 4.94 8.49
CA TRP A 129 -11.06 3.65 8.59
C TRP A 129 -9.95 3.60 9.63
N ALA A 130 -9.30 4.71 9.97
CA ALA A 130 -8.29 4.69 11.02
C ALA A 130 -8.87 4.40 12.40
N GLN A 131 -10.09 4.89 12.68
CA GLN A 131 -10.77 4.57 13.93
C GLN A 131 -11.09 3.07 14.00
N GLU A 132 -11.57 2.49 12.90
CA GLU A 132 -11.84 1.06 12.79
C GLU A 132 -10.56 0.23 12.91
N LEU A 133 -9.49 0.65 12.25
CA LEU A 133 -8.18 0.00 12.28
C LEU A 133 -7.59 0.01 13.70
N GLN A 134 -7.71 1.13 14.42
CA GLN A 134 -7.24 1.21 15.80
C GLN A 134 -8.01 0.23 16.71
N GLN A 135 -9.32 0.12 16.56
CA GLN A 135 -10.13 -0.84 17.32
C GLN A 135 -9.76 -2.29 17.01
N GLU A 136 -9.47 -2.60 15.74
CA GLU A 136 -9.00 -3.94 15.34
C GLU A 136 -7.60 -4.26 15.89
N GLN A 137 -6.72 -3.26 16.00
CA GLN A 137 -5.40 -3.43 16.61
C GLN A 137 -5.46 -3.57 18.13
N GLU A 138 -6.40 -2.92 18.81
CA GLU A 138 -6.59 -3.03 20.27
C GLU A 138 -7.24 -4.36 20.70
N ARG A 139 -7.89 -5.07 19.77
CA ARG A 139 -8.53 -6.37 20.03
C ARG A 139 -7.53 -7.55 20.09
N TYR A 140 -6.27 -7.34 19.73
CA TYR A 140 -5.24 -8.38 19.60
C TYR A 140 -3.87 -7.94 20.13
#